data_AF-A0A8T5MM48-F1
#
_entry.id   AF-A0A8T5MM48-F1
#
_cell.length_a   1.000
_cell.length_b   1.000
_cell.length_c   1.000
_cell.angle_alpha   90.00
_cell.angle_beta   90.00
_cell.angle_gamma   90.00
#
_symmetry.space_group_name_H-M   'P 1'
#
loop_
_entity.id
_entity.type
_entity.pdbx_description
1 polymer ?
#
loop_
_entity_poly.entity_id
_entity_poly.type
_entity_poly.pdbx_seq_one_letter_code
_entity_poly.pdbx_strand_id
1 'polypeptide(L)'
;MFTKDLKVLRERALSDCPPGTEFWTCHGSIVRNIYEMKETIRGLNEYAFKYHVNEDNHKNDFAEWISDVLDDHVLAYKLGGVMDKKKYIEMIEKRIKELESA
;
A
#
# COMPACT_ATOMS: atom_id res chain seq x y z
N MET A 1 -7.44 24.43 7.78
CA MET A 1 -6.65 24.05 6.58
C MET A 1 -6.45 22.53 6.46
N PHE A 2 -6.43 21.76 7.57
CA PHE A 2 -6.15 20.30 7.56
C PHE A 2 -7.28 19.35 7.11
N THR A 3 -8.55 19.75 7.14
CA THR A 3 -9.68 18.83 6.88
C THR A 3 -9.87 18.47 5.40
N LYS A 4 -9.40 19.32 4.48
CA LYS A 4 -9.53 19.08 3.04
C LYS A 4 -8.58 17.98 2.56
N ASP A 5 -7.38 17.90 3.14
CA ASP A 5 -6.35 16.95 2.75
C ASP A 5 -6.69 15.52 3.20
N LEU A 6 -7.26 15.35 4.41
CA LEU A 6 -7.63 14.03 4.92
C LEU A 6 -8.80 13.41 4.14
N LYS A 7 -9.80 14.22 3.75
CA LYS A 7 -10.93 13.74 2.95
C LYS A 7 -10.47 13.26 1.56
N VAL A 8 -9.62 14.04 0.89
CA VAL A 8 -9.06 13.67 -0.42
C VAL A 8 -8.21 12.41 -0.31
N LEU A 9 -7.37 12.32 0.73
CA LEU A 9 -6.56 11.12 0.98
C LEU A 9 -7.42 9.88 1.19
N ARG A 10 -8.48 9.98 1.99
CA ARG A 10 -9.43 8.88 2.20
C ARG A 10 -10.06 8.43 0.89
N GLU A 11 -10.53 9.36 0.08
CA GLU A 11 -11.13 9.05 -1.23
C GLU A 11 -10.12 8.35 -2.14
N ARG A 12 -8.87 8.79 -2.20
CA ARG A 12 -7.82 8.19 -3.02
C ARG A 12 -7.38 6.81 -2.55
N ALA A 13 -7.16 6.64 -1.26
CA ALA A 13 -6.62 5.39 -0.72
C ALA A 13 -7.66 4.27 -0.66
N LEU A 14 -8.92 4.61 -0.35
CA LEU A 14 -9.99 3.62 -0.15
C LEU A 14 -10.78 3.30 -1.42
N SER A 15 -10.70 4.13 -2.47
CA SER A 15 -11.32 3.87 -3.76
C SER A 15 -10.32 3.26 -4.74
N ASP A 16 -10.82 2.75 -5.86
CA ASP A 16 -9.97 2.34 -6.97
C ASP A 16 -9.15 3.52 -7.50
N CYS A 17 -7.88 3.26 -7.79
CA CYS A 17 -6.97 4.21 -8.41
C CYS A 17 -7.44 4.56 -9.82
N PRO A 18 -6.93 5.68 -10.39
CA PRO A 18 -7.17 6.01 -11.79
C PRO A 18 -6.77 4.85 -12.74
N PRO A 19 -7.54 4.61 -13.82
CA PRO A 19 -7.19 3.60 -14.80
C PRO A 19 -5.77 3.79 -15.35
N GLY A 20 -5.00 2.70 -15.46
CA GLY A 20 -3.62 2.70 -15.94
C GLY A 20 -2.57 3.03 -14.87
N THR A 21 -2.98 3.24 -13.62
CA THR A 21 -2.09 3.44 -12.46
C THR A 21 -2.15 2.27 -11.47
N GLU A 22 -2.77 1.16 -11.86
CA GLU A 22 -2.88 -0.03 -11.03
C GLU A 22 -1.51 -0.63 -10.73
N PHE A 23 -1.39 -1.32 -9.59
CA PHE A 23 -0.21 -2.09 -9.28
C PHE A 23 -0.30 -3.50 -9.88
N TRP A 24 0.69 -3.86 -10.68
CA TRP A 24 0.76 -5.17 -11.35
C TRP A 24 1.74 -6.07 -10.62
N THR A 25 1.24 -7.16 -10.04
CA THR A 25 2.13 -8.15 -9.42
C THR A 25 2.84 -8.97 -10.49
N CYS A 26 4.00 -9.53 -10.14
CA CYS A 26 4.73 -10.47 -11.01
C CYS A 26 3.93 -11.74 -11.37
N HIS A 27 2.82 -12.01 -10.66
CA HIS A 27 1.93 -13.15 -10.89
C HIS A 27 0.63 -12.78 -11.64
N GLY A 28 0.52 -11.55 -12.15
CA GLY A 28 -0.60 -11.09 -12.98
C GLY A 28 -1.83 -10.61 -12.20
N SER A 29 -1.71 -10.43 -10.88
CA SER A 29 -2.76 -9.77 -10.09
C SER A 29 -2.69 -8.27 -10.30
N ILE A 30 -3.87 -7.65 -10.43
CA ILE A 30 -4.03 -6.21 -10.55
C ILE A 30 -4.60 -5.69 -9.23
N VAL A 31 -3.93 -4.71 -8.66
CA VAL A 31 -4.30 -4.07 -7.39
C VAL A 31 -4.67 -2.62 -7.66
N ARG A 32 -5.90 -2.25 -7.31
CA ARG A 32 -6.46 -0.91 -7.57
C ARG A 32 -6.56 -0.03 -6.32
N ASN A 33 -6.61 -0.62 -5.14
CA ASN A 33 -6.81 0.12 -3.90
C ASN A 33 -6.09 -0.56 -2.73
N ILE A 34 -6.08 0.11 -1.57
CA ILE A 34 -5.36 -0.39 -0.39
C ILE A 34 -5.93 -1.70 0.18
N TYR A 35 -7.22 -1.98 -0.02
CA TYR A 35 -7.84 -3.23 0.41
C TYR A 35 -7.34 -4.40 -0.42
N GLU A 36 -7.32 -4.24 -1.74
CA GLU A 36 -6.80 -5.23 -2.69
C GLU A 36 -5.31 -5.48 -2.48
N MET A 37 -4.54 -4.42 -2.18
CA MET A 37 -3.11 -4.55 -1.85
C MET A 37 -2.92 -5.45 -0.62
N LYS A 38 -3.66 -5.18 0.45
CA LYS A 38 -3.59 -5.97 1.69
C LYS A 38 -3.91 -7.45 1.44
N GLU A 39 -4.99 -7.75 0.72
CA GLU A 39 -5.36 -9.14 0.41
C GLU A 39 -4.35 -9.81 -0.52
N THR A 40 -3.81 -9.06 -1.49
CA THR A 40 -2.74 -9.53 -2.37
C THR A 40 -1.50 -9.92 -1.58
N ILE A 41 -0.99 -9.02 -0.72
CA ILE A 41 0.18 -9.29 0.13
C ILE A 41 -0.08 -10.47 1.07
N ARG A 42 -1.29 -10.61 1.62
CA ARG A 42 -1.66 -11.75 2.47
C ARG A 42 -1.56 -13.08 1.73
N GLY A 43 -1.89 -13.10 0.44
CA GLY A 43 -1.78 -14.28 -0.43
C GLY A 43 -0.35 -14.61 -0.87
N LEU A 44 0.60 -13.68 -0.75
CA LEU A 44 1.99 -13.91 -1.13
C LEU A 44 2.70 -14.83 -0.13
N ASN A 45 3.50 -15.75 -0.64
CA ASN A 45 4.52 -16.41 0.18
C ASN A 45 5.69 -15.43 0.47
N GLU A 46 6.58 -15.81 1.39
CA GLU A 46 7.71 -14.94 1.80
C GLU A 46 8.64 -14.57 0.64
N TYR A 47 8.85 -15.48 -0.31
CA TYR A 47 9.71 -15.23 -1.47
C TYR A 47 9.11 -14.17 -2.39
N ALA A 48 7.83 -14.31 -2.74
CA ALA A 48 7.12 -13.36 -3.59
C ALA A 48 6.97 -11.99 -2.92
N PHE A 49 6.77 -11.93 -1.60
CA PHE A 49 6.80 -10.68 -0.86
C PHE A 49 8.18 -10.00 -0.93
N LYS A 50 9.26 -10.75 -0.70
CA LYS A 50 10.63 -10.22 -0.75
C LYS A 50 11.09 -9.75 -2.13
N TYR A 51 10.44 -10.24 -3.19
CA TYR A 51 10.68 -9.72 -4.55
C TYR A 51 10.30 -8.24 -4.70
N HIS A 52 9.26 -7.82 -3.96
CA HIS A 52 8.76 -6.44 -3.95
C HIS A 52 9.34 -5.61 -2.81
N VAL A 53 9.68 -6.26 -1.69
CA VAL A 53 10.19 -5.62 -0.47
C VAL A 53 11.51 -6.25 -0.05
N ASN A 54 12.64 -5.62 -0.37
CA ASN A 54 13.96 -6.11 0.01
C ASN A 54 14.95 -5.01 0.40
N GLU A 55 15.82 -5.36 1.34
CA GLU A 55 16.87 -4.48 1.86
C GLU A 55 18.05 -4.35 0.90
N ASP A 56 18.42 -5.43 0.20
CA ASP A 56 19.59 -5.49 -0.68
C ASP A 56 19.62 -4.35 -1.71
N ASN A 57 18.46 -3.96 -2.25
CA ASN A 57 18.33 -2.85 -3.20
C ASN A 57 17.50 -1.68 -2.66
N HIS A 58 17.24 -1.62 -1.35
CA HIS A 58 16.35 -0.64 -0.72
C HIS A 58 15.00 -0.51 -1.44
N LYS A 59 14.46 -1.65 -1.88
CA LYS A 59 13.32 -1.72 -2.77
C LYS A 59 12.04 -1.93 -1.96
N ASN A 60 11.04 -1.11 -2.21
CA ASN A 60 9.69 -1.34 -1.69
C ASN A 60 8.64 -0.85 -2.69
N ASP A 61 8.35 -1.70 -3.68
CA ASP A 61 7.41 -1.41 -4.77
C ASP A 61 6.02 -1.02 -4.23
N PHE A 62 5.61 -1.63 -3.11
CA PHE A 62 4.31 -1.33 -2.49
C PHE A 62 4.28 0.05 -1.86
N ALA A 63 5.33 0.44 -1.12
CA ALA A 63 5.40 1.76 -0.51
C ALA A 63 5.49 2.88 -1.55
N GLU A 64 6.24 2.66 -2.63
CA GLU A 64 6.33 3.58 -3.77
C GLU A 64 4.94 3.78 -4.40
N TRP A 65 4.23 2.70 -4.71
CA TRP A 65 2.88 2.80 -5.28
C TRP A 65 1.88 3.49 -4.34
N ILE A 66 1.93 3.20 -3.04
CA ILE A 66 1.09 3.87 -2.03
C ILE A 66 1.37 5.39 -2.01
N SER A 67 2.65 5.79 -2.13
CA SER A 67 3.04 7.20 -2.17
C SER A 67 2.55 7.88 -3.44
N ASP A 68 2.79 7.27 -4.59
CA ASP A 68 2.67 7.96 -5.88
C ASP A 68 1.26 7.87 -6.49
N VAL A 69 0.49 6.84 -6.12
CA VAL A 69 -0.84 6.59 -6.68
C VAL A 69 -1.94 6.90 -5.67
N LEU A 70 -1.76 6.52 -4.41
CA LEU A 70 -2.76 6.76 -3.36
C LEU A 70 -2.52 8.07 -2.58
N ASP A 71 -1.38 8.73 -2.79
CA ASP A 71 -0.92 9.92 -2.04
C ASP A 71 -0.83 9.73 -0.51
N ASP A 72 -0.75 8.47 -0.03
CA ASP A 72 -0.59 8.19 1.41
C ASP A 72 0.88 8.14 1.81
N HIS A 73 1.55 9.29 1.70
CA HIS A 73 2.97 9.42 2.04
C HIS A 73 3.29 9.03 3.48
N VAL A 74 2.33 9.14 4.40
CA VAL A 74 2.49 8.74 5.80
C VAL A 74 2.62 7.23 5.92
N LEU A 75 1.75 6.48 5.22
CA LEU A 75 1.84 5.03 5.21
C LEU A 75 3.09 4.57 4.45
N ALA A 76 3.36 5.14 3.28
CA ALA A 76 4.52 4.80 2.47
C ALA A 76 5.83 4.95 3.25
N TYR A 77 6.02 6.09 3.92
CA TYR A 77 7.21 6.33 4.77
C TYR A 77 7.34 5.28 5.88
N LYS A 78 6.24 4.96 6.56
CA LYS A 78 6.24 3.97 7.65
C LYS A 78 6.58 2.56 7.15
N LEU A 79 6.13 2.20 5.95
CA LEU A 79 6.36 0.89 5.36
C LEU A 79 7.76 0.71 4.75
N GLY A 80 8.43 1.80 4.35
CA GLY A 80 9.73 1.76 3.68
C GLY A 80 10.81 0.94 4.40
N GLY A 81 10.75 0.87 5.74
CA GLY A 81 11.69 0.08 6.57
C GLY A 81 11.14 -1.26 7.08
N VAL A 82 10.02 -1.76 6.56
CA VAL A 82 9.34 -2.94 7.11
C VAL A 82 9.54 -4.15 6.18
N MET A 83 10.33 -5.11 6.65
CA MET A 83 10.64 -6.34 5.90
C MET A 83 9.82 -7.55 6.38
N ASP A 84 9.07 -7.41 7.47
CA ASP A 84 8.21 -8.45 8.02
C ASP A 84 6.81 -8.34 7.40
N LYS A 85 6.40 -9.35 6.62
CA LYS A 85 5.13 -9.35 5.89
C LYS A 85 3.91 -9.23 6.82
N LYS A 86 3.93 -9.86 7.99
CA LYS A 86 2.81 -9.83 8.93
C LYS A 86 2.65 -8.42 9.49
N LYS A 87 3.73 -7.81 9.96
CA LYS A 87 3.77 -6.43 10.43
C LYS A 87 3.37 -5.46 9.32
N TYR A 88 3.79 -5.72 8.08
CA TYR A 88 3.41 -4.93 6.91
C TYR A 88 1.88 -4.88 6.74
N ILE A 89 1.22 -6.05 6.78
CA ILE A 89 -0.23 -6.18 6.70
C ILE A 89 -0.92 -5.48 7.88
N GLU A 90 -0.44 -5.69 9.11
CA GLU A 90 -1.01 -5.06 10.31
C GLU A 90 -0.97 -3.52 10.23
N MET A 91 0.09 -2.95 9.66
CA MET A 91 0.21 -1.51 9.46
C MET A 91 -0.76 -0.98 8.40
N ILE A 92 -0.96 -1.72 7.31
CA ILE A 92 -1.98 -1.40 6.31
C ILE A 92 -3.38 -1.48 6.92
N GLU A 93 -3.70 -2.54 7.67
CA GLU A 93 -5.00 -2.71 8.34
C GLU A 93 -5.30 -1.58 9.33
N LYS A 94 -4.29 -1.17 10.11
CA LYS A 94 -4.43 -0.03 11.02
C LYS A 94 -4.73 1.24 10.24
N ARG A 95 -4.02 1.48 9.12
CA ARG A 95 -4.21 2.68 8.31
C ARG A 95 -5.59 2.73 7.66
N ILE A 96 -6.09 1.60 7.16
CA ILE A 96 -7.46 1.47 6.64
C ILE A 96 -8.47 1.92 7.71
N LYS A 97 -8.38 1.39 8.94
CA LYS A 97 -9.30 1.76 10.03
C LYS A 97 -9.24 3.25 10.38
N GLU A 98 -8.05 3.85 10.36
CA GLU A 98 -7.87 5.29 10.58
C GLU A 98 -8.58 6.11 9.50
N LEU A 99 -8.47 5.70 8.23
CA LEU A 99 -9.10 6.38 7.10
C LEU A 99 -10.62 6.18 7.06
N GLU A 100 -11.13 5.00 7.44
CA GLU A 100 -12.57 4.72 7.51
C GLU A 100 -13.27 5.50 8.62
N SER A 101 -12.56 5.79 9.71
CA SER A 101 -13.09 6.48 10.90
C SER A 101 -12.97 8.01 10.82
N ALA A 102 -12.34 8.53 9.76
CA ALA A 102 -12.09 9.95 9.51
C ALA A 102 -13.15 10.59 8.59
#